data_AF-A0A3E1P9B5-F1
#
_entry.id   AF-A0A3E1P9B5-F1
#
_cell.length_a   1.000
_cell.length_b   1.000
_cell.length_c   1.000
_cell.angle_alpha   90.00
_cell.angle_beta   90.00
_cell.angle_gamma   90.00
#
_symmetry.space_group_name_H-M   'P 1'
#
loop_
_entity.id
_entity.type
_entity.pdbx_description
1 polymer ?
#
loop_
_entity_poly.entity_id
_entity_poly.type
_entity_poly.pdbx_seq_one_letter_code
_entity_poly.pdbx_strand_id
1 'polypeptide(L)'
;MPGIIIAILGLISCFFVYPNESFYDFVRRDAFSIPFIILTLKWSIAYSWEHIIRKDYRKVLFTVLPFIVLNLKIKVFTNQMSSFLPPFIDTVMINIIWTCVQIIGLCYIAGKKNYRQIGLVAGLMIYYTTDAPANPLNYFRFETFRITDIIADLFLPFLIYGWIYLAENYFNEKDYKNILNSKIQVISGQEYRFLYALVAFSCWVIIYESAAFMKALTNPYDGFSSHVILTRVIHFVMEVSIFYITASLTRNIVISRMNTIANHNGWLYFLHYIPVLNIIVWMIFSQKPQVHTTKSENAAFYLAKHEGGINNFIIILGVLFAIWNLYGAYQYNNYRPSAATAVLLLLMFAKLINYFFLDKGKSAIISLVVLGCLGACTQILALSVSERSVFVSTMAGVLSYFFLVEIFHPELDETDRTQLDETGIAGSDETNPPEIPEAIIL
;
A
#
# COMPACT_ATOMS: atom_id res chain seq x y z
N MET A 1 -4.76 9.23 22.54
CA MET A 1 -3.98 9.14 23.79
C MET A 1 -2.66 8.36 23.61
N PRO A 2 -2.62 7.09 23.17
CA PRO A 2 -1.38 6.34 22.82
C PRO A 2 -0.44 6.99 21.82
N GLY A 3 -0.98 7.27 20.63
CA GLY A 3 -0.19 7.84 19.56
C GLY A 3 0.29 9.24 19.92
N ILE A 4 -0.33 9.90 20.92
CA ILE A 4 0.18 11.15 21.49
C ILE A 4 1.46 10.88 22.30
N ILE A 5 1.52 9.82 23.11
CA ILE A 5 2.74 9.43 23.84
C ILE A 5 3.85 9.06 22.86
N ILE A 6 3.53 8.28 21.83
CA ILE A 6 4.50 7.87 20.80
C ILE A 6 4.98 9.07 19.97
N ALA A 7 4.07 9.96 19.58
CA ALA A 7 4.38 11.20 18.89
C ALA A 7 5.22 12.16 19.74
N ILE A 8 4.97 12.24 21.05
CA ILE A 8 5.81 13.01 21.98
C ILE A 8 7.21 12.40 22.05
N LEU A 9 7.35 11.08 22.19
CA LEU A 9 8.66 10.41 22.19
C LEU A 9 9.39 10.59 20.86
N GLY A 10 8.67 10.54 19.74
CA GLY A 10 9.17 10.85 18.41
C GLY A 10 9.68 12.28 18.30
N LEU A 11 8.87 13.26 18.71
CA LEU A 11 9.21 14.67 18.72
C LEU A 11 10.44 14.96 19.61
N ILE A 12 10.52 14.35 20.79
CA ILE A 12 11.72 14.45 21.65
C ILE A 12 12.94 13.90 20.91
N SER A 13 12.83 12.78 20.21
CA SER A 13 13.95 12.22 19.44
C SER A 13 14.42 13.15 18.30
N CYS A 14 13.52 13.89 17.64
CA CYS A 14 13.88 14.84 16.59
C CYS A 14 14.77 15.99 17.07
N PHE A 15 14.66 16.44 18.32
CA PHE A 15 15.55 17.47 18.87
C PHE A 15 17.00 17.02 19.02
N PHE A 16 17.26 15.71 18.94
CA PHE A 16 18.59 15.14 19.05
C PHE A 16 19.10 14.53 17.73
N VAL A 17 18.31 14.58 16.65
CA VAL A 17 18.61 13.93 15.35
C VAL A 17 18.57 14.97 14.24
N TYR A 18 19.59 15.01 13.37
CA TYR A 18 19.55 15.87 12.19
C TYR A 18 18.46 15.38 11.22
N PRO A 19 17.62 16.28 10.68
CA PRO A 19 16.39 15.93 9.93
C PRO A 19 16.61 15.19 8.60
N ASN A 20 17.84 14.84 8.22
CA ASN A 20 18.19 14.12 6.99
C ASN A 20 18.93 12.80 7.23
N GLU A 21 19.23 12.43 8.48
CA GLU A 21 19.90 11.16 8.76
C GLU A 21 18.87 10.04 8.84
N SER A 22 19.11 8.96 8.08
CA SER A 22 18.36 7.73 8.23
C SER A 22 18.62 7.13 9.61
N PHE A 23 17.71 6.31 10.15
CA PHE A 23 17.96 5.52 11.38
C PHE A 23 19.32 4.78 11.31
N TYR A 24 19.74 4.43 10.09
CA TYR A 24 21.00 3.77 9.78
C TYR A 24 22.26 4.65 9.98
N ASP A 25 22.27 5.89 9.49
CA ASP A 25 23.41 6.81 9.70
C ASP A 25 23.61 7.11 11.19
N PHE A 26 22.51 7.08 11.92
CA PHE A 26 22.44 7.30 13.34
C PHE A 26 22.89 6.09 14.20
N VAL A 27 22.57 4.86 13.80
CA VAL A 27 23.04 3.62 14.45
C VAL A 27 24.57 3.50 14.41
N ARG A 28 25.21 4.12 13.40
CA ARG A 28 26.64 4.00 13.13
C ARG A 28 27.53 4.95 13.95
N ARG A 29 27.00 6.04 14.52
CA ARG A 29 27.82 7.16 15.03
C ARG A 29 28.13 7.19 16.52
N ASP A 30 27.38 6.51 17.39
CA ASP A 30 27.75 6.33 18.80
C ASP A 30 26.97 5.17 19.43
N ALA A 31 27.65 4.31 20.17
CA ALA A 31 27.08 3.03 20.65
C ALA A 31 25.84 3.20 21.56
N PHE A 32 25.66 4.36 22.21
CA PHE A 32 24.56 4.64 23.14
C PHE A 32 24.11 6.11 23.12
N SER A 33 23.86 6.67 21.94
CA SER A 33 23.28 8.00 21.82
C SER A 33 21.87 8.06 22.44
N ILE A 34 21.57 9.13 23.17
CA ILE A 34 20.26 9.42 23.77
C ILE A 34 19.10 9.20 22.78
N PRO A 35 19.16 9.71 21.53
CA PRO A 35 18.10 9.46 20.54
C PRO A 35 17.86 7.98 20.20
N PHE A 36 18.87 7.10 20.30
CA PHE A 36 18.71 5.66 20.03
C PHE A 36 17.92 4.98 21.14
N ILE A 37 18.19 5.38 22.37
CA ILE A 37 17.47 4.91 23.56
C ILE A 37 16.01 5.37 23.48
N ILE A 38 15.77 6.63 23.11
CA ILE A 38 14.42 7.20 22.97
C ILE A 38 13.65 6.49 21.86
N LEU A 39 14.27 6.27 20.70
CA LEU A 39 13.64 5.58 19.58
C LEU A 39 13.35 4.11 19.90
N THR A 40 14.29 3.43 20.56
CA THR A 40 14.11 2.06 21.07
C THR A 40 12.94 1.98 22.05
N LEU A 41 12.82 2.96 22.95
CA LEU A 41 11.71 3.06 23.89
C LEU A 41 10.39 3.33 23.16
N LYS A 42 10.38 4.25 22.19
CA LYS A 42 9.21 4.56 21.34
C LYS A 42 8.65 3.29 20.69
N TRP A 43 9.48 2.53 20.01
CA TRP A 43 9.09 1.29 19.35
C TRP A 43 8.63 0.21 20.34
N SER A 44 9.31 0.07 21.46
CA SER A 44 8.93 -0.90 22.49
C SER A 44 7.56 -0.57 23.11
N ILE A 45 7.25 0.71 23.29
CA ILE A 45 5.93 1.17 23.73
C ILE A 45 4.88 0.95 22.64
N ALA A 46 5.21 1.24 21.38
CA ALA A 46 4.31 1.01 20.25
C ALA A 46 3.93 -0.47 20.13
N TYR A 47 4.90 -1.39 20.23
CA TYR A 47 4.66 -2.84 20.19
C TYR A 47 3.97 -3.40 21.42
N SER A 48 3.97 -2.70 22.57
CA SER A 48 3.27 -3.15 23.79
C SER A 48 1.88 -2.52 23.95
N TRP A 49 1.44 -1.72 22.98
CA TRP A 49 0.27 -0.87 23.10
C TRP A 49 -1.03 -1.62 23.45
N GLU A 50 -1.31 -2.75 22.82
CA GLU A 50 -2.49 -3.56 23.14
C GLU A 50 -2.49 -3.99 24.62
N HIS A 51 -1.32 -4.33 25.17
CA HIS A 51 -1.18 -4.72 26.57
C HIS A 51 -1.37 -3.51 27.51
N ILE A 52 -0.93 -2.32 27.09
CA ILE A 52 -1.14 -1.07 27.83
C ILE A 52 -2.64 -0.75 27.92
N ILE A 53 -3.39 -0.81 26.80
CA ILE A 53 -4.85 -0.57 26.81
C ILE A 53 -5.57 -1.56 27.72
N ARG A 54 -5.20 -2.84 27.60
CA ARG A 54 -5.80 -3.92 28.39
C ARG A 54 -5.37 -3.90 29.86
N LYS A 55 -4.50 -2.97 30.26
CA LYS A 55 -3.94 -2.82 31.61
C LYS A 55 -3.22 -4.09 32.09
N ASP A 56 -2.70 -4.91 31.17
CA ASP A 56 -1.92 -6.12 31.48
C ASP A 56 -0.43 -5.73 31.60
N TYR A 57 -0.10 -5.06 32.69
CA TYR A 57 1.25 -4.54 32.92
C TYR A 57 2.32 -5.62 32.98
N ARG A 58 1.94 -6.87 33.29
CA ARG A 58 2.83 -8.02 33.23
C ARG A 58 3.28 -8.26 31.79
N LYS A 59 2.34 -8.34 30.84
CA LYS A 59 2.67 -8.46 29.41
C LYS A 59 3.40 -7.22 28.87
N VAL A 60 3.03 -6.02 29.32
CA VAL A 60 3.77 -4.79 28.95
C VAL A 60 5.25 -4.93 29.32
N LEU A 61 5.57 -5.36 30.54
CA LEU A 61 6.95 -5.54 30.98
C LEU A 61 7.67 -6.63 30.16
N PHE A 62 6.99 -7.75 29.86
CA PHE A 62 7.53 -8.83 29.04
C PHE A 62 7.68 -8.48 27.56
N THR A 63 7.03 -7.43 27.06
CA THR A 63 7.26 -6.93 25.70
C THR A 63 8.33 -5.84 25.69
N VAL A 64 8.19 -4.81 26.55
CA VAL A 64 9.06 -3.63 26.53
C VAL A 64 10.50 -3.98 26.90
N LEU A 65 10.72 -4.69 28.01
CA LEU A 65 12.08 -4.94 28.50
C LEU A 65 12.89 -5.83 27.54
N PRO A 66 12.36 -6.96 27.03
CA PRO A 66 13.07 -7.73 26.03
C PRO A 66 13.29 -6.95 24.73
N PHE A 67 12.34 -6.14 24.28
CA PHE A 67 12.49 -5.41 23.01
C PHE A 67 13.55 -4.31 23.11
N ILE A 68 13.66 -3.64 24.27
CA ILE A 68 14.76 -2.71 24.53
C ILE A 68 16.10 -3.46 24.48
N VAL A 69 16.24 -4.57 25.21
CA VAL A 69 17.49 -5.36 25.23
C VAL A 69 17.83 -5.90 23.84
N LEU A 70 16.83 -6.39 23.12
CA LEU A 70 16.94 -6.90 21.76
C LEU A 70 17.46 -5.75 20.88
N ASN A 71 16.82 -4.56 20.88
CA ASN A 71 17.21 -3.40 20.07
C ASN A 71 18.63 -2.88 20.38
N LEU A 72 19.05 -2.91 21.65
CA LEU A 72 20.43 -2.60 22.01
C LEU A 72 21.40 -3.67 21.44
N LYS A 73 21.04 -4.95 21.50
CA LYS A 73 21.87 -6.06 20.99
C LYS A 73 21.99 -6.07 19.47
N ILE A 74 20.93 -5.76 18.71
CA ILE A 74 21.04 -5.68 17.23
C ILE A 74 22.02 -4.59 16.81
N LYS A 75 22.06 -3.45 17.52
CA LYS A 75 23.02 -2.39 17.24
C LYS A 75 24.46 -2.85 17.50
N VAL A 76 24.71 -3.53 18.61
CA VAL A 76 26.04 -4.11 18.90
C VAL A 76 26.39 -5.17 17.84
N PHE A 77 25.45 -6.02 17.48
CA PHE A 77 25.63 -7.04 16.44
C PHE A 77 25.95 -6.42 15.08
N THR A 78 25.17 -5.44 14.62
CA THR A 78 25.41 -4.76 13.35
C THR A 78 26.72 -3.98 13.35
N ASN A 79 27.17 -3.42 14.48
CA ASN A 79 28.42 -2.67 14.54
C ASN A 79 29.67 -3.57 14.66
N GLN A 80 29.56 -4.72 15.32
CA GLN A 80 30.71 -5.60 15.60
C GLN A 80 30.78 -6.82 14.67
N MET A 81 29.64 -7.34 14.25
CA MET A 81 29.52 -8.62 13.55
C MET A 81 29.21 -8.46 12.06
N SER A 82 28.81 -7.27 11.59
CA SER A 82 28.47 -7.07 10.17
C SER A 82 29.61 -7.39 9.21
N SER A 83 30.87 -7.19 9.64
CA SER A 83 32.06 -7.53 8.86
C SER A 83 32.29 -9.03 8.70
N PHE A 84 31.67 -9.86 9.54
CA PHE A 84 31.77 -11.32 9.50
C PHE A 84 30.57 -11.97 8.82
N LEU A 85 29.53 -11.19 8.50
CA LEU A 85 28.39 -11.70 7.77
C LEU A 85 28.77 -11.97 6.31
N PRO A 86 28.14 -12.97 5.66
CA PRO A 86 28.31 -13.17 4.23
C PRO A 86 28.03 -11.87 3.47
N PRO A 87 28.75 -11.60 2.36
CA PRO A 87 28.63 -10.35 1.61
C PRO A 87 27.23 -10.11 1.01
N PHE A 88 26.36 -11.13 1.01
CA PHE A 88 24.97 -11.03 0.60
C PHE A 88 24.01 -10.66 1.74
N ILE A 89 24.47 -10.58 2.99
CA ILE A 89 23.68 -10.14 4.14
C ILE A 89 24.11 -8.74 4.54
N ASP A 90 23.24 -7.78 4.28
CA ASP A 90 23.43 -6.40 4.66
C ASP A 90 22.45 -5.97 5.75
N THR A 91 22.63 -4.74 6.22
CA THR A 91 21.83 -4.18 7.33
C THR A 91 20.33 -4.12 7.02
N VAL A 92 19.96 -3.92 5.76
CA VAL A 92 18.55 -3.90 5.35
C VAL A 92 17.92 -5.28 5.56
N MET A 93 18.60 -6.35 5.12
CA MET A 93 18.09 -7.71 5.34
C MET A 93 18.04 -8.07 6.84
N ILE A 94 19.02 -7.62 7.63
CA ILE A 94 19.00 -7.77 9.09
C ILE A 94 17.76 -7.09 9.67
N ASN A 95 17.42 -5.87 9.25
CA ASN A 95 16.27 -5.13 9.77
C ASN A 95 14.92 -5.77 9.41
N ILE A 96 14.79 -6.32 8.19
CA ILE A 96 13.59 -7.08 7.79
C ILE A 96 13.40 -8.27 8.74
N ILE A 97 14.45 -9.07 8.92
CA ILE A 97 14.44 -10.24 9.82
C ILE A 97 14.13 -9.79 11.24
N TRP A 98 14.73 -8.70 11.68
CA TRP A 98 14.57 -8.15 13.01
C TRP A 98 13.13 -7.78 13.35
N THR A 99 12.49 -7.04 12.44
CA THR A 99 11.08 -6.62 12.58
C THR A 99 10.17 -7.85 12.65
N CYS A 100 10.41 -8.85 11.81
CA CYS A 100 9.68 -10.12 11.86
C CYS A 100 9.86 -10.83 13.22
N VAL A 101 11.08 -10.90 13.75
CA VAL A 101 11.36 -11.51 15.06
C VAL A 101 10.64 -10.76 16.19
N GLN A 102 10.61 -9.44 16.16
CA GLN A 102 9.87 -8.63 17.14
C GLN A 102 8.37 -8.92 17.09
N ILE A 103 7.75 -8.91 15.91
CA ILE A 103 6.32 -9.21 15.79
C ILE A 103 6.00 -10.66 16.16
N ILE A 104 6.85 -11.63 15.82
CA ILE A 104 6.71 -13.02 16.28
C ILE A 104 6.73 -13.08 17.82
N GLY A 105 7.70 -12.41 18.45
CA GLY A 105 7.80 -12.32 19.91
C GLY A 105 6.57 -11.67 20.54
N LEU A 106 6.07 -10.59 19.94
CA LEU A 106 4.84 -9.92 20.38
C LEU A 106 3.63 -10.85 20.31
N CYS A 107 3.42 -11.51 19.17
CA CYS A 107 2.32 -12.47 18.99
C CYS A 107 2.41 -13.65 19.97
N TYR A 108 3.63 -14.11 20.27
CA TYR A 108 3.88 -15.14 21.27
C TYR A 108 3.50 -14.68 22.68
N ILE A 109 3.95 -13.50 23.12
CA ILE A 109 3.61 -12.92 24.43
C ILE A 109 2.10 -12.65 24.56
N ALA A 110 1.47 -12.22 23.46
CA ALA A 110 0.03 -12.03 23.40
C ALA A 110 -0.76 -13.34 23.54
N GLY A 111 -0.14 -14.49 23.26
CA GLY A 111 -0.77 -15.81 23.31
C GLY A 111 -1.57 -16.16 22.05
N LYS A 112 -1.20 -15.58 20.90
CA LYS A 112 -1.92 -15.82 19.63
C LYS A 112 -1.63 -17.22 19.08
N LYS A 113 -2.65 -17.88 18.54
CA LYS A 113 -2.49 -19.12 17.76
C LYS A 113 -1.72 -18.81 16.47
N ASN A 114 -0.91 -19.74 15.98
CA ASN A 114 -0.10 -19.55 14.75
C ASN A 114 0.83 -18.31 14.77
N TYR A 115 1.31 -17.91 15.96
CA TYR A 115 2.11 -16.70 16.18
C TYR A 115 3.30 -16.53 15.22
N ARG A 116 3.91 -17.63 14.74
CA ARG A 116 5.03 -17.58 13.77
C ARG A 116 4.58 -17.08 12.40
N GLN A 117 3.46 -17.59 11.88
CA GLN A 117 2.93 -17.22 10.56
C GLN A 117 2.37 -15.80 10.58
N ILE A 118 1.59 -15.48 11.62
CA ILE A 118 1.07 -14.12 11.85
C ILE A 118 2.24 -13.14 11.96
N GLY A 119 3.24 -13.47 12.80
CA GLY A 119 4.38 -12.60 13.03
C GLY A 119 5.24 -12.37 11.80
N LEU A 120 5.41 -13.37 10.94
CA LEU A 120 6.13 -13.23 9.68
C LEU A 120 5.40 -12.31 8.70
N VAL A 121 4.11 -12.56 8.44
CA VAL A 121 3.34 -11.76 7.47
C VAL A 121 3.13 -10.33 7.96
N ALA A 122 2.69 -10.15 9.21
CA ALA A 122 2.51 -8.83 9.77
C ALA A 122 3.84 -8.09 9.93
N GLY A 123 4.93 -8.78 10.29
CA GLY A 123 6.27 -8.20 10.39
C GLY A 123 6.78 -7.65 9.06
N LEU A 124 6.57 -8.37 7.96
CA LEU A 124 6.89 -7.88 6.62
C LEU A 124 6.02 -6.66 6.27
N MET A 125 4.71 -6.73 6.46
CA MET A 125 3.82 -5.59 6.19
C MET A 125 4.23 -4.35 6.99
N ILE A 126 4.52 -4.51 8.27
CA ILE A 126 4.92 -3.42 9.18
C ILE A 126 6.26 -2.83 8.71
N TYR A 127 7.29 -3.65 8.48
CA TYR A 127 8.60 -3.14 8.03
C TYR A 127 8.49 -2.23 6.80
N TYR A 128 7.77 -2.68 5.77
CA TYR A 128 7.63 -1.94 4.50
C TYR A 128 6.65 -0.76 4.58
N THR A 129 5.82 -0.66 5.63
CA THR A 129 4.85 0.43 5.78
C THR A 129 5.21 1.44 6.87
N THR A 130 6.09 1.10 7.81
CA THR A 130 6.44 1.93 8.97
C THR A 130 7.92 2.18 9.16
N ASP A 131 8.79 1.24 8.76
CA ASP A 131 10.24 1.32 9.00
C ASP A 131 11.05 1.73 7.75
N ALA A 132 10.38 1.82 6.60
CA ALA A 132 10.99 2.24 5.36
C ALA A 132 11.09 3.79 5.27
N PRO A 133 12.23 4.34 4.78
CA PRO A 133 12.61 5.74 4.99
C PRO A 133 11.89 6.78 4.11
N ALA A 134 11.00 6.39 3.19
CA ALA A 134 10.38 7.27 2.20
C ALA A 134 8.86 7.43 2.40
N ASN A 135 8.47 7.97 3.57
CA ASN A 135 7.09 8.38 3.82
C ASN A 135 6.62 9.48 2.82
N PRO A 136 5.46 9.34 2.15
CA PRO A 136 4.87 10.33 1.22
C PRO A 136 4.74 11.74 1.77
N LEU A 137 4.69 11.89 3.10
CA LEU A 137 4.52 13.16 3.76
C LEU A 137 5.86 13.90 3.99
N ASN A 138 7.02 13.29 3.73
CA ASN A 138 8.37 13.85 3.95
C ASN A 138 8.70 15.20 3.24
N TYR A 139 7.77 15.77 2.47
CA TYR A 139 7.86 17.07 1.81
C TYR A 139 7.46 18.26 2.71
N PHE A 140 6.78 18.05 3.84
CA PHE A 140 6.49 19.10 4.82
C PHE A 140 7.57 19.15 5.90
N ARG A 141 8.64 19.91 5.63
CA ARG A 141 9.81 20.01 6.50
C ARG A 141 9.79 21.30 7.34
N PHE A 142 10.02 21.14 8.64
CA PHE A 142 10.47 22.23 9.52
C PHE A 142 11.92 21.95 9.93
N GLU A 143 12.68 23.00 10.26
CA GLU A 143 14.13 22.91 10.51
C GLU A 143 14.53 21.93 11.62
N THR A 144 13.62 21.60 12.55
CA THR A 144 13.91 20.78 13.74
C THR A 144 13.16 19.45 13.79
N PHE A 145 12.04 19.31 13.09
CA PHE A 145 11.23 18.08 13.05
C PHE A 145 10.35 18.06 11.80
N ARG A 146 9.91 16.88 11.36
CA ARG A 146 8.89 16.78 10.30
C ARG A 146 7.55 16.51 10.96
N ILE A 147 6.55 17.35 10.69
CA ILE A 147 5.15 17.12 11.14
C ILE A 147 4.67 15.72 10.75
N THR A 148 5.26 15.20 9.69
CA THR A 148 4.89 13.97 9.02
C THR A 148 5.40 12.76 9.76
N ASP A 149 6.52 12.89 10.46
CA ASP A 149 7.03 11.88 11.39
C ASP A 149 6.14 11.81 12.63
N ILE A 150 5.63 12.96 13.11
CA ILE A 150 4.68 13.04 14.23
C ILE A 150 3.35 12.38 13.86
N ILE A 151 2.83 12.64 12.65
CA ILE A 151 1.61 12.02 12.14
C ILE A 151 1.83 10.51 11.97
N ALA A 152 2.97 10.08 11.42
CA ALA A 152 3.29 8.66 11.30
C ALA A 152 3.35 7.97 12.67
N ASP A 153 3.99 8.59 13.65
CA ASP A 153 4.09 8.10 15.03
C ASP A 153 2.73 8.04 15.74
N LEU A 154 1.83 8.98 15.44
CA LEU A 154 0.45 8.97 15.94
C LEU A 154 -0.33 7.73 15.46
N PHE A 155 -0.13 7.34 14.20
CA PHE A 155 -0.82 6.21 13.57
C PHE A 155 -0.05 4.89 13.66
N LEU A 156 1.18 4.88 14.18
CA LEU A 156 2.02 3.70 14.24
C LEU A 156 1.37 2.49 14.95
N PRO A 157 0.72 2.63 16.13
CA PRO A 157 0.01 1.50 16.74
C PRO A 157 -1.14 0.99 15.88
N PHE A 158 -1.83 1.89 15.16
CA PHE A 158 -2.91 1.49 14.26
C PHE A 158 -2.38 0.61 13.12
N LEU A 159 -1.21 0.93 12.56
CA LEU A 159 -0.58 0.12 11.51
C LEU A 159 -0.11 -1.24 12.05
N ILE A 160 0.59 -1.26 13.19
CA ILE A 160 1.10 -2.49 13.81
C ILE A 160 -0.05 -3.46 14.11
N TYR A 161 -1.02 -3.01 14.91
CA TYR A 161 -2.11 -3.88 15.33
C TYR A 161 -3.14 -4.11 14.23
N GLY A 162 -3.24 -3.20 13.25
CA GLY A 162 -4.05 -3.39 12.07
C GLY A 162 -3.58 -4.58 11.23
N TRP A 163 -2.29 -4.67 10.95
CA TRP A 163 -1.72 -5.79 10.21
C TRP A 163 -1.69 -7.08 11.01
N ILE A 164 -1.42 -7.02 12.33
CA ILE A 164 -1.54 -8.20 13.21
C ILE A 164 -2.98 -8.73 13.21
N TYR A 165 -3.98 -7.85 13.29
CA TYR A 165 -5.40 -8.22 13.23
C TYR A 165 -5.74 -8.91 11.90
N LEU A 166 -5.35 -8.32 10.77
CA LEU A 166 -5.60 -8.91 9.45
C LEU A 166 -4.93 -10.29 9.30
N ALA A 167 -3.66 -10.41 9.70
CA ALA A 167 -2.93 -11.67 9.62
C ALA A 167 -3.52 -12.73 10.56
N GLU A 168 -3.92 -12.35 11.77
CA GLU A 168 -4.56 -13.25 12.73
C GLU A 168 -5.87 -13.82 12.20
N ASN A 169 -6.75 -12.97 11.66
CA ASN A 169 -7.99 -13.43 11.07
C ASN A 169 -7.74 -14.29 9.81
N TYR A 170 -6.78 -13.91 8.96
CA TYR A 170 -6.43 -14.69 7.77
C TYR A 170 -5.99 -16.13 8.09
N PHE A 171 -5.20 -16.33 9.15
CA PHE A 171 -4.67 -17.66 9.49
C PHE A 171 -5.56 -18.49 10.41
N ASN A 172 -6.45 -17.84 11.17
CA ASN A 172 -7.24 -18.54 12.19
C ASN A 172 -8.73 -18.68 11.83
N GLU A 173 -9.27 -17.81 10.97
CA GLU A 173 -10.67 -17.84 10.56
C GLU A 173 -10.81 -18.45 9.16
N LYS A 174 -11.52 -19.58 9.06
CA LYS A 174 -11.60 -20.39 7.82
C LYS A 174 -12.16 -19.61 6.62
N ASP A 175 -13.14 -18.76 6.85
CA ASP A 175 -13.85 -18.04 5.79
C ASP A 175 -13.27 -16.64 5.51
N TYR A 176 -12.37 -16.15 6.37
CA TYR A 176 -11.89 -14.77 6.29
C TYR A 176 -11.08 -14.50 5.02
N LYS A 177 -10.38 -15.51 4.49
CA LYS A 177 -9.71 -15.42 3.19
C LYS A 177 -10.70 -15.12 2.05
N ASN A 178 -11.86 -15.78 2.06
CA ASN A 178 -12.90 -15.57 1.05
C ASN A 178 -13.57 -14.21 1.24
N ILE A 179 -13.75 -13.77 2.49
CA ILE A 179 -14.26 -12.43 2.80
C ILE A 179 -13.33 -11.34 2.27
N LEU A 180 -12.02 -11.43 2.50
CA LEU A 180 -11.06 -10.42 2.04
C LEU A 180 -10.97 -10.30 0.51
N ASN A 181 -11.14 -11.41 -0.21
CA ASN A 181 -11.04 -11.42 -1.67
C ASN A 181 -12.33 -11.01 -2.37
N SER A 182 -13.45 -10.94 -1.67
CA SER A 182 -14.76 -10.76 -2.27
C SER A 182 -15.15 -9.28 -2.42
N LYS A 183 -15.79 -8.94 -3.54
CA LYS A 183 -16.24 -7.56 -3.87
C LYS A 183 -17.69 -7.28 -3.44
N ILE A 184 -18.41 -8.32 -3.06
CA ILE A 184 -19.85 -8.26 -2.73
C ILE A 184 -20.11 -8.43 -1.24
N GLN A 185 -19.07 -8.37 -0.42
CA GLN A 185 -19.22 -8.46 1.03
C GLN A 185 -20.00 -7.27 1.56
N VAL A 186 -20.80 -7.52 2.61
CA VAL A 186 -21.50 -6.47 3.31
C VAL A 186 -20.52 -5.88 4.32
N ILE A 187 -20.01 -4.68 4.03
CA ILE A 187 -19.05 -4.00 4.90
C ILE A 187 -19.78 -2.87 5.63
N SER A 188 -19.80 -2.95 6.96
CA SER A 188 -20.34 -1.90 7.81
C SER A 188 -19.51 -0.62 7.73
N GLY A 189 -20.13 0.50 8.11
CA GLY A 189 -19.42 1.77 8.18
C GLY A 189 -18.22 1.72 9.11
N GLN A 190 -18.28 0.93 10.19
CA GLN A 190 -17.19 0.77 11.16
C GLN A 190 -16.02 -0.05 10.62
N GLU A 191 -16.32 -1.19 9.99
CA GLU A 191 -15.29 -2.02 9.34
C GLU A 191 -14.60 -1.24 8.22
N TYR A 192 -15.38 -0.50 7.42
CA TYR A 192 -14.84 0.35 6.37
C TYR A 192 -13.93 1.46 6.93
N ARG A 193 -14.29 2.10 8.07
CA ARG A 193 -13.42 3.11 8.72
C ARG A 193 -12.04 2.58 9.00
N PHE A 194 -11.97 1.35 9.49
CA PHE A 194 -10.74 0.70 9.88
C PHE A 194 -9.97 0.14 8.68
N LEU A 195 -10.60 -0.72 7.88
CA LEU A 195 -9.95 -1.48 6.82
C LEU A 195 -9.46 -0.57 5.69
N TYR A 196 -10.28 0.38 5.26
CA TYR A 196 -9.90 1.26 4.14
C TYR A 196 -8.66 2.09 4.49
N ALA A 197 -8.63 2.73 5.65
CA ALA A 197 -7.51 3.57 6.06
C ALA A 197 -6.20 2.76 6.18
N LEU A 198 -6.26 1.56 6.77
CA LEU A 198 -5.10 0.67 6.92
C LEU A 198 -4.49 0.28 5.56
N VAL A 199 -5.34 -0.20 4.65
CA VAL A 199 -4.90 -0.76 3.38
C VAL A 199 -4.54 0.36 2.39
N ALA A 200 -5.34 1.43 2.31
CA ALA A 200 -5.06 2.55 1.40
C ALA A 200 -3.77 3.28 1.80
N PHE A 201 -3.54 3.53 3.09
CA PHE A 201 -2.28 4.13 3.56
C PHE A 201 -1.08 3.24 3.19
N SER A 202 -1.18 1.94 3.45
CA SER A 202 -0.11 0.99 3.12
C SER A 202 0.16 0.97 1.61
N CYS A 203 -0.89 0.97 0.77
CA CYS A 203 -0.77 1.03 -0.67
C CYS A 203 0.00 2.28 -1.13
N TRP A 204 -0.32 3.45 -0.57
CA TRP A 204 0.40 4.68 -0.88
C TRP A 204 1.85 4.62 -0.44
N VAL A 205 2.15 4.23 0.81
CA VAL A 205 3.53 4.14 1.28
C VAL A 205 4.39 3.31 0.33
N ILE A 206 3.89 2.14 -0.12
CA ILE A 206 4.63 1.28 -1.05
C ILE A 206 4.82 1.90 -2.43
N ILE A 207 3.85 2.67 -2.95
CA ILE A 207 4.03 3.41 -4.20
C ILE A 207 5.19 4.40 -4.07
N TYR A 208 5.31 5.10 -2.95
CA TYR A 208 6.38 6.07 -2.72
C TYR A 208 7.73 5.40 -2.47
N GLU A 209 7.77 4.32 -1.69
CA GLU A 209 8.97 3.49 -1.49
C GLU A 209 9.49 2.95 -2.82
N SER A 210 8.61 2.40 -3.66
CA SER A 210 9.01 1.89 -4.97
C SER A 210 9.61 2.97 -5.87
N ALA A 211 9.09 4.21 -5.81
CA ALA A 211 9.66 5.33 -6.55
C ALA A 211 11.03 5.75 -6.01
N ALA A 212 11.21 5.72 -4.68
CA ALA A 212 12.50 5.97 -4.03
C ALA A 212 13.53 4.87 -4.33
N PHE A 213 13.11 3.60 -4.33
CA PHE A 213 13.93 2.46 -4.71
C PHE A 213 14.39 2.55 -6.17
N MET A 214 13.48 2.85 -7.10
CA MET A 214 13.83 3.06 -8.51
C MET A 214 14.77 4.26 -8.69
N LYS A 215 14.62 5.34 -7.92
CA LYS A 215 15.58 6.45 -7.90
C LYS A 215 16.96 5.98 -7.44
N ALA A 216 17.05 5.21 -6.36
CA ALA A 216 18.30 4.68 -5.82
C ALA A 216 19.02 3.72 -6.80
N LEU A 217 18.28 3.02 -7.68
CA LEU A 217 18.87 2.22 -8.75
C LEU A 217 19.57 3.08 -9.82
N THR A 218 19.11 4.31 -10.04
CA THR A 218 19.66 5.24 -11.05
C THR A 218 20.76 6.14 -10.50
N ASN A 219 20.72 6.45 -9.20
CA ASN A 219 21.76 7.20 -8.51
C ASN A 219 22.12 6.47 -7.20
N PRO A 220 23.23 5.71 -7.16
CA PRO A 220 23.58 4.89 -6.01
C PRO A 220 23.92 5.67 -4.74
N TYR A 221 23.99 7.01 -4.80
CA TYR A 221 24.25 7.89 -3.67
C TYR A 221 22.98 8.45 -3.01
N ASP A 222 21.80 8.22 -3.59
CA ASP A 222 20.56 8.85 -3.16
C ASP A 222 19.51 7.80 -2.72
N GLY A 223 19.40 7.56 -1.42
CA GLY A 223 18.12 7.18 -0.78
C GLY A 223 17.84 5.69 -0.49
N PHE A 224 18.67 4.73 -0.91
CA PHE A 224 18.53 3.34 -0.45
C PHE A 224 19.90 2.64 -0.31
N SER A 225 20.23 2.16 0.90
CA SER A 225 21.60 1.88 1.35
C SER A 225 22.14 0.48 1.04
N SER A 226 21.40 -0.35 0.31
CA SER A 226 21.88 -1.70 -0.03
C SER A 226 22.67 -1.70 -1.33
N HIS A 227 23.96 -2.02 -1.25
CA HIS A 227 24.79 -2.33 -2.42
C HIS A 227 24.66 -3.79 -2.86
N VAL A 228 23.91 -4.62 -2.13
CA VAL A 228 23.81 -6.05 -2.34
C VAL A 228 22.64 -6.38 -3.27
N ILE A 229 22.94 -7.06 -4.39
CA ILE A 229 21.95 -7.43 -5.41
C ILE A 229 20.83 -8.31 -4.81
N LEU A 230 21.17 -9.29 -3.97
CA LEU A 230 20.18 -10.18 -3.36
C LEU A 230 19.14 -9.40 -2.55
N THR A 231 19.58 -8.49 -1.67
CA THR A 231 18.69 -7.64 -0.88
C THR A 231 17.81 -6.77 -1.77
N ARG A 232 18.35 -6.21 -2.86
CA ARG A 232 17.56 -5.43 -3.83
C ARG A 232 16.48 -6.26 -4.51
N VAL A 233 16.78 -7.50 -4.87
CA VAL A 233 15.80 -8.43 -5.49
C VAL A 233 14.70 -8.79 -4.49
N ILE A 234 15.07 -9.17 -3.26
CA ILE A 234 14.11 -9.46 -2.19
C ILE A 234 13.22 -8.23 -1.95
N HIS A 235 13.82 -7.05 -1.88
CA HIS A 235 13.09 -5.82 -1.66
C HIS A 235 12.05 -5.55 -2.75
N PHE A 236 12.47 -5.63 -4.02
CA PHE A 236 11.56 -5.47 -5.16
C PHE A 236 10.41 -6.48 -5.14
N VAL A 237 10.70 -7.77 -4.90
CA VAL A 237 9.66 -8.82 -4.83
C VAL A 237 8.66 -8.53 -3.71
N MET A 238 9.15 -8.09 -2.55
CA MET A 238 8.30 -7.76 -1.41
C MET A 238 7.44 -6.52 -1.66
N GLU A 239 8.01 -5.44 -2.19
CA GLU A 239 7.25 -4.24 -2.54
C GLU A 239 6.12 -4.55 -3.52
N VAL A 240 6.42 -5.28 -4.61
CA VAL A 240 5.42 -5.69 -5.61
C VAL A 240 4.32 -6.53 -4.97
N SER A 241 4.70 -7.48 -4.11
CA SER A 241 3.75 -8.38 -3.45
C SER A 241 2.82 -7.62 -2.50
N ILE A 242 3.38 -6.76 -1.64
CA ILE A 242 2.60 -5.95 -0.69
C ILE A 242 1.71 -4.97 -1.45
N PHE A 243 2.23 -4.33 -2.51
CA PHE A 243 1.45 -3.46 -3.37
C PHE A 243 0.25 -4.19 -3.97
N TYR A 244 0.45 -5.39 -4.56
CA TYR A 244 -0.63 -6.16 -5.15
C TYR A 244 -1.70 -6.54 -4.12
N ILE A 245 -1.29 -7.00 -2.94
CA ILE A 245 -2.19 -7.33 -1.84
C ILE A 245 -3.00 -6.09 -1.43
N THR A 246 -2.33 -4.97 -1.17
CA THR A 246 -2.99 -3.76 -0.68
C THR A 246 -3.87 -3.10 -1.74
N ALA A 247 -3.46 -3.07 -3.01
CA ALA A 247 -4.27 -2.54 -4.11
C ALA A 247 -5.54 -3.37 -4.34
N SER A 248 -5.41 -4.71 -4.34
CA SER A 248 -6.54 -5.63 -4.47
C SER A 248 -7.54 -5.49 -3.31
N LEU A 249 -7.04 -5.52 -2.08
CA LEU A 249 -7.87 -5.33 -0.89
C LEU A 249 -8.55 -3.95 -0.89
N THR A 250 -7.85 -2.88 -1.28
CA THR A 250 -8.44 -1.53 -1.37
C THR A 250 -9.63 -1.52 -2.33
N ARG A 251 -9.47 -2.10 -3.54
CA ARG A 251 -10.57 -2.26 -4.50
C ARG A 251 -11.74 -3.01 -3.88
N ASN A 252 -11.49 -4.18 -3.31
CA ASN A 252 -12.54 -5.03 -2.77
C ASN A 252 -13.30 -4.36 -1.63
N ILE A 253 -12.60 -3.68 -0.72
CA ILE A 253 -13.20 -2.92 0.40
C ILE A 253 -14.07 -1.77 -0.10
N VAL A 254 -13.56 -0.99 -1.06
CA VAL A 254 -14.28 0.17 -1.61
C VAL A 254 -15.54 -0.29 -2.35
N ILE A 255 -15.42 -1.30 -3.23
CA ILE A 255 -16.55 -1.82 -4.00
C ILE A 255 -17.59 -2.48 -3.10
N SER A 256 -17.16 -3.33 -2.17
CA SER A 256 -18.05 -3.93 -1.16
C SER A 256 -18.82 -2.86 -0.39
N ARG A 257 -18.14 -1.78 0.03
CA ARG A 257 -18.81 -0.68 0.72
C ARG A 257 -19.76 0.07 -0.19
N MET A 258 -19.37 0.38 -1.43
CA MET A 258 -20.21 1.03 -2.44
C MET A 258 -21.50 0.26 -2.70
N ASN A 259 -21.38 -1.06 -2.89
CA ASN A 259 -22.52 -1.96 -3.03
C ASN A 259 -23.40 -1.92 -1.77
N THR A 260 -22.80 -2.01 -0.58
CA THR A 260 -23.53 -1.99 0.70
C THR A 260 -24.37 -0.73 0.91
N ILE A 261 -23.93 0.42 0.39
CA ILE A 261 -24.63 1.71 0.49
C ILE A 261 -25.45 2.05 -0.78
N ALA A 262 -25.60 1.10 -1.71
CA ALA A 262 -26.27 1.26 -3.00
C ALA A 262 -25.77 2.50 -3.79
N ASN A 263 -24.45 2.67 -3.90
CA ASN A 263 -23.84 3.82 -4.56
C ASN A 263 -22.93 3.40 -5.72
N HIS A 264 -23.34 3.73 -6.95
CA HIS A 264 -22.60 3.49 -8.19
C HIS A 264 -21.71 4.68 -8.61
N ASN A 265 -21.65 5.79 -7.86
CA ASN A 265 -20.99 6.99 -8.37
C ASN A 265 -19.47 6.79 -8.62
N GLY A 266 -19.10 6.67 -9.91
CA GLY A 266 -17.73 6.46 -10.35
C GLY A 266 -16.76 7.58 -9.95
N TRP A 267 -17.24 8.82 -9.75
CA TRP A 267 -16.41 9.92 -9.22
C TRP A 267 -16.00 9.67 -7.78
N LEU A 268 -16.93 9.19 -6.96
CA LEU A 268 -16.62 8.85 -5.58
C LEU A 268 -15.68 7.65 -5.54
N TYR A 269 -15.86 6.65 -6.41
CA TYR A 269 -14.89 5.55 -6.56
C TYR A 269 -13.48 6.08 -6.89
N PHE A 270 -13.35 6.92 -7.92
CA PHE A 270 -12.07 7.52 -8.33
C PHE A 270 -11.37 8.29 -7.22
N LEU A 271 -12.10 9.10 -6.46
CA LEU A 271 -11.54 9.90 -5.37
C LEU A 271 -10.93 9.06 -4.24
N HIS A 272 -11.29 7.78 -4.08
CA HIS A 272 -10.59 6.88 -3.14
C HIS A 272 -9.13 6.63 -3.51
N TYR A 273 -8.77 6.81 -4.78
CA TYR A 273 -7.43 6.55 -5.29
C TYR A 273 -6.64 7.84 -5.53
N ILE A 274 -7.11 8.98 -4.99
CA ILE A 274 -6.34 10.23 -4.97
C ILE A 274 -5.91 10.52 -3.53
N PRO A 275 -4.60 10.61 -3.22
CA PRO A 275 -4.13 10.97 -1.89
C PRO A 275 -4.75 12.28 -1.42
N VAL A 276 -4.99 12.42 -0.11
CA VAL A 276 -5.65 13.57 0.53
C VAL A 276 -7.14 13.68 0.22
N LEU A 277 -7.54 13.64 -1.06
CA LEU A 277 -8.96 13.67 -1.45
C LEU A 277 -9.72 12.42 -0.99
N ASN A 278 -9.03 11.30 -0.88
CA ASN A 278 -9.58 10.06 -0.38
C ASN A 278 -10.16 10.15 1.05
N ILE A 279 -9.64 11.05 1.88
CA ILE A 279 -10.14 11.27 3.24
C ILE A 279 -11.61 11.74 3.20
N ILE A 280 -11.97 12.56 2.22
CA ILE A 280 -13.33 13.10 2.07
C ILE A 280 -14.30 11.94 1.82
N VAL A 281 -14.01 11.09 0.84
CA VAL A 281 -14.91 9.99 0.48
C VAL A 281 -14.93 8.93 1.56
N TRP A 282 -13.78 8.65 2.19
CA TRP A 282 -13.70 7.79 3.36
C TRP A 282 -14.66 8.24 4.47
N MET A 283 -14.65 9.53 4.83
CA MET A 283 -15.58 10.08 5.83
C MET A 283 -17.04 9.92 5.41
N ILE A 284 -17.40 10.31 4.18
CA ILE A 284 -18.77 10.19 3.66
C ILE A 284 -19.25 8.74 3.73
N PHE A 285 -18.48 7.80 3.16
CA PHE A 285 -18.88 6.40 3.05
C PHE A 285 -18.90 5.71 4.41
N SER A 286 -18.06 6.16 5.34
CA SER A 286 -18.05 5.64 6.70
C SER A 286 -19.27 6.00 7.54
N GLN A 287 -19.99 7.07 7.18
CA GLN A 287 -21.14 7.59 7.92
C GLN A 287 -22.47 7.17 7.30
N LYS A 288 -22.49 6.79 6.01
CA LYS A 288 -23.71 6.34 5.34
C LYS A 288 -24.28 5.06 5.99
N PRO A 289 -25.61 4.95 6.14
CA PRO A 289 -26.24 3.72 6.61
C PRO A 289 -26.07 2.59 5.58
N GLN A 290 -26.17 1.34 6.05
CA GLN A 290 -26.23 0.18 5.18
C GLN A 290 -27.61 0.15 4.51
N VAL A 291 -27.63 -0.03 3.19
CA VAL A 291 -28.86 -0.23 2.41
C VAL A 291 -29.06 -1.72 2.16
N HIS A 292 -28.00 -2.39 1.70
CA HIS A 292 -27.99 -3.84 1.54
C HIS A 292 -27.43 -4.51 2.81
N THR A 293 -28.04 -5.62 3.17
CA THR A 293 -27.71 -6.42 4.36
C THR A 293 -27.18 -7.81 4.02
N THR A 294 -27.35 -8.25 2.78
CA THR A 294 -26.91 -9.57 2.31
C THR A 294 -25.93 -9.48 1.13
N LYS A 295 -25.14 -10.53 0.94
CA LYS A 295 -24.21 -10.61 -0.20
C LYS A 295 -24.94 -10.71 -1.54
N SER A 296 -26.09 -11.36 -1.57
CA SER A 296 -26.90 -11.51 -2.78
C SER A 296 -27.46 -10.16 -3.25
N GLU A 297 -27.91 -9.29 -2.33
CA GLU A 297 -28.31 -7.91 -2.65
C GLU A 297 -27.14 -7.11 -3.23
N ASN A 298 -25.96 -7.21 -2.61
CA ASN A 298 -24.75 -6.57 -3.13
C ASN A 298 -24.34 -7.10 -4.52
N ALA A 299 -24.48 -8.40 -4.76
CA ALA A 299 -24.19 -9.01 -6.05
C ALA A 299 -25.17 -8.56 -7.13
N ALA A 300 -26.47 -8.54 -6.82
CA ALA A 300 -27.50 -8.05 -7.74
C ALA A 300 -27.25 -6.58 -8.11
N PHE A 301 -26.92 -5.74 -7.12
CA PHE A 301 -26.57 -4.34 -7.37
C PHE A 301 -25.29 -4.18 -8.18
N TYR A 302 -24.26 -4.96 -7.88
CA TYR A 302 -22.98 -4.90 -8.60
C TYR A 302 -23.11 -5.31 -10.08
N LEU A 303 -23.96 -6.30 -10.37
CA LEU A 303 -24.22 -6.78 -11.72
C LEU A 303 -25.21 -5.90 -12.49
N ALA A 304 -26.00 -5.07 -11.80
CA ALA A 304 -26.87 -4.11 -12.45
C ALA A 304 -26.01 -3.12 -13.25
N LYS A 305 -26.17 -3.12 -14.57
CA LYS A 305 -25.40 -2.25 -15.46
C LYS A 305 -25.73 -0.80 -15.12
N HIS A 306 -24.77 -0.11 -14.55
CA HIS A 306 -24.89 1.31 -14.28
C HIS A 306 -23.93 2.09 -15.16
N GLU A 307 -24.48 2.90 -16.07
CA GLU A 307 -23.66 3.73 -16.95
C GLU A 307 -23.07 4.90 -16.15
N GLY A 308 -21.74 4.99 -16.12
CA GLY A 308 -21.02 6.03 -15.38
C GLY A 308 -20.49 7.11 -16.31
N GLY A 309 -20.88 8.37 -16.07
CA GLY A 309 -20.35 9.53 -16.83
C GLY A 309 -18.84 9.76 -16.67
N ILE A 310 -18.18 9.08 -15.72
CA ILE A 310 -16.74 9.20 -15.49
C ILE A 310 -15.89 8.58 -16.61
N ASN A 311 -16.43 7.61 -17.36
CA ASN A 311 -15.68 6.86 -18.38
C ASN A 311 -15.10 7.80 -19.45
N ASN A 312 -15.96 8.68 -19.98
CA ASN A 312 -15.56 9.70 -20.96
C ASN A 312 -14.53 10.67 -20.39
N PHE A 313 -14.70 11.08 -19.13
CA PHE A 313 -13.74 11.97 -18.47
C PHE A 313 -12.34 11.33 -18.35
N ILE A 314 -12.26 10.06 -17.93
CA ILE A 314 -10.99 9.33 -17.83
C ILE A 314 -10.30 9.21 -19.19
N ILE A 315 -11.06 8.91 -20.25
CA ILE A 315 -10.51 8.81 -21.60
C ILE A 315 -9.98 10.17 -22.05
N ILE A 316 -10.78 11.25 -21.95
CA ILE A 316 -10.39 12.60 -22.38
C ILE A 316 -9.14 13.06 -21.63
N LEU A 317 -9.14 12.95 -20.30
CA LEU A 317 -8.03 13.37 -19.47
C LEU A 317 -6.78 12.52 -19.76
N GLY A 318 -6.95 11.21 -19.93
CA GLY A 318 -5.91 10.27 -20.31
C GLY A 318 -5.25 10.61 -21.65
N VAL A 319 -6.06 10.95 -22.66
CA VAL A 319 -5.59 11.43 -23.98
C VAL A 319 -4.80 12.73 -23.84
N LEU A 320 -5.29 13.71 -23.09
CA LEU A 320 -4.58 14.98 -22.87
C LEU A 320 -3.21 14.76 -22.22
N PHE A 321 -3.14 13.93 -21.16
CA PHE A 321 -1.87 13.57 -20.54
C PHE A 321 -0.97 12.73 -21.46
N ALA A 322 -1.53 11.87 -22.31
CA ALA A 322 -0.75 11.11 -23.28
C ALA A 322 -0.13 12.02 -24.36
N ILE A 323 -0.87 13.02 -24.85
CA ILE A 323 -0.35 14.05 -25.77
C ILE A 323 0.78 14.82 -25.11
N TRP A 324 0.60 15.25 -23.86
CA TRP A 324 1.64 15.94 -23.10
C TRP A 324 2.90 15.08 -22.94
N ASN A 325 2.75 13.82 -22.56
CA ASN A 325 3.87 12.88 -22.42
C ASN A 325 4.58 12.63 -23.75
N LEU A 326 3.82 12.49 -24.84
CA LEU A 326 4.37 12.32 -26.19
C LEU A 326 5.15 13.56 -26.62
N TYR A 327 4.62 14.75 -26.38
CA TYR A 327 5.32 16.01 -26.63
C TYR A 327 6.61 16.12 -25.81
N GLY A 328 6.57 15.76 -24.53
CA GLY A 328 7.76 15.73 -23.66
C GLY A 328 8.82 14.76 -24.17
N ALA A 329 8.42 13.54 -24.58
CA ALA A 329 9.33 12.56 -25.17
C ALA A 329 9.93 13.05 -26.49
N TYR A 330 9.13 13.70 -27.34
CA TYR A 330 9.58 14.31 -28.59
C TYR A 330 10.61 15.41 -28.35
N GLN A 331 10.33 16.34 -27.43
CA GLN A 331 11.29 17.39 -27.07
C GLN A 331 12.61 16.77 -26.59
N TYR A 332 12.55 15.80 -25.67
CA TYR A 332 13.75 15.15 -25.15
C TYR A 332 14.56 14.44 -26.25
N ASN A 333 13.89 13.76 -27.18
CA ASN A 333 14.54 13.13 -28.33
C ASN A 333 15.21 14.14 -29.27
N ASN A 334 14.62 15.33 -29.47
CA ASN A 334 15.23 16.40 -30.27
C ASN A 334 16.51 16.94 -29.62
N TYR A 335 16.54 17.09 -28.30
CA TYR A 335 17.71 17.59 -27.59
C TYR A 335 18.82 16.54 -27.41
N ARG A 336 18.45 15.27 -27.22
CA ARG A 336 19.39 14.15 -26.99
C ARG A 336 18.88 12.88 -27.69
N PRO A 337 19.09 12.74 -29.01
CA PRO A 337 18.59 11.59 -29.76
C PRO A 337 19.34 10.32 -29.34
N SER A 338 18.58 9.25 -29.07
CA SER A 338 19.10 7.93 -28.74
C SER A 338 18.07 6.84 -29.09
N ALA A 339 18.49 5.58 -29.12
CA ALA A 339 17.56 4.46 -29.29
C ALA A 339 16.51 4.41 -28.17
N ALA A 340 16.89 4.71 -26.92
CA ALA A 340 15.98 4.72 -25.78
C ALA A 340 14.89 5.80 -25.92
N THR A 341 15.25 6.99 -26.41
CA THR A 341 14.29 8.09 -26.59
C THR A 341 13.35 7.85 -27.77
N ALA A 342 13.83 7.19 -28.83
CA ALA A 342 12.98 6.74 -29.93
C ALA A 342 11.96 5.68 -29.47
N VAL A 343 12.39 4.69 -28.67
CA VAL A 343 11.50 3.69 -28.08
C VAL A 343 10.49 4.36 -27.13
N LEU A 344 10.92 5.33 -26.32
CA LEU A 344 10.03 6.09 -25.44
C LEU A 344 8.93 6.80 -26.24
N LEU A 345 9.28 7.46 -27.35
CA LEU A 345 8.33 8.14 -28.22
C LEU A 345 7.31 7.16 -28.82
N LEU A 346 7.77 5.99 -29.29
CA LEU A 346 6.88 4.92 -29.79
C LEU A 346 5.93 4.41 -28.70
N LEU A 347 6.42 4.18 -27.49
CA LEU A 347 5.61 3.72 -26.35
C LEU A 347 4.56 4.77 -25.96
N MET A 348 4.91 6.06 -25.93
CA MET A 348 3.97 7.13 -25.61
C MET A 348 2.91 7.32 -26.71
N PHE A 349 3.28 7.13 -27.97
CA PHE A 349 2.33 7.14 -29.09
C PHE A 349 1.38 5.94 -29.04
N ALA A 350 1.90 4.74 -28.81
CA ALA A 350 1.08 3.54 -28.62
C ALA A 350 0.13 3.71 -27.42
N LYS A 351 0.61 4.31 -26.32
CA LYS A 351 -0.21 4.63 -25.13
C LYS A 351 -1.35 5.60 -25.48
N LEU A 352 -1.08 6.64 -26.28
CA LEU A 352 -2.09 7.57 -26.77
C LEU A 352 -3.18 6.85 -27.57
N ILE A 353 -2.78 6.02 -28.55
CA ILE A 353 -3.75 5.25 -29.35
C ILE A 353 -4.60 4.37 -28.44
N ASN A 354 -3.97 3.69 -27.47
CA ASN A 354 -4.66 2.72 -26.63
C ASN A 354 -5.75 3.31 -25.73
N TYR A 355 -5.68 4.61 -25.38
CA TYR A 355 -6.78 5.28 -24.66
C TYR A 355 -8.12 5.25 -25.41
N PHE A 356 -8.11 5.22 -26.74
CA PHE A 356 -9.32 5.14 -27.57
C PHE A 356 -9.93 3.74 -27.64
N PHE A 357 -9.32 2.74 -27.00
CA PHE A 357 -9.77 1.34 -27.00
C PHE A 357 -10.11 0.82 -25.60
N LEU A 358 -10.07 1.67 -24.56
CA LEU A 358 -10.28 1.24 -23.16
C LEU A 358 -11.65 0.63 -22.91
N ASP A 359 -12.67 1.08 -23.63
CA ASP A 359 -14.04 0.58 -23.59
C ASP A 359 -14.21 -0.76 -24.32
N LYS A 360 -13.31 -1.12 -25.25
CA LYS A 360 -13.49 -2.29 -26.12
C LYS A 360 -13.10 -3.62 -25.49
N GLY A 361 -12.26 -3.60 -24.45
CA GLY A 361 -11.88 -4.83 -23.77
C GLY A 361 -10.81 -4.66 -22.71
N LYS A 362 -10.75 -5.62 -21.78
CA LYS A 362 -9.73 -5.69 -20.73
C LYS A 362 -8.29 -5.69 -21.25
N SER A 363 -8.08 -6.27 -22.43
CA SER A 363 -6.76 -6.27 -23.09
C SER A 363 -6.23 -4.86 -23.36
N ALA A 364 -7.10 -3.89 -23.62
CA ALA A 364 -6.70 -2.49 -23.79
C ALA A 364 -6.19 -1.89 -22.48
N ILE A 365 -6.84 -2.19 -21.35
CA ILE A 365 -6.38 -1.73 -20.02
C ILE A 365 -5.05 -2.37 -19.66
N ILE A 366 -4.92 -3.69 -19.85
CA ILE A 366 -3.66 -4.41 -19.61
C ILE A 366 -2.55 -3.80 -20.47
N SER A 367 -2.81 -3.57 -21.75
CA SER A 367 -1.86 -2.94 -22.67
C SER A 367 -1.49 -1.53 -22.21
N LEU A 368 -2.44 -0.76 -21.66
CA LEU A 368 -2.19 0.63 -21.21
C LEU A 368 -1.22 0.63 -20.03
N VAL A 369 -1.43 -0.28 -19.08
CA VAL A 369 -0.60 -0.44 -17.89
C VAL A 369 0.79 -0.94 -18.29
N VAL A 370 0.87 -1.94 -19.17
CA VAL A 370 2.15 -2.46 -19.70
C VAL A 370 2.93 -1.37 -20.43
N LEU A 371 2.29 -0.61 -21.33
CA LEU A 371 2.91 0.51 -22.03
C LEU A 371 3.36 1.61 -21.05
N GLY A 372 2.57 1.87 -20.01
CA GLY A 372 2.92 2.79 -18.92
C GLY A 372 4.19 2.36 -18.18
N CYS A 373 4.24 1.10 -17.73
CA CYS A 373 5.39 0.52 -17.03
C CYS A 373 6.65 0.46 -17.92
N LEU A 374 6.52 0.03 -19.17
CA LEU A 374 7.63 0.02 -20.13
C LEU A 374 8.11 1.43 -20.45
N GLY A 375 7.19 2.39 -20.61
CA GLY A 375 7.51 3.79 -20.82
C GLY A 375 8.30 4.37 -19.65
N ALA A 376 7.87 4.07 -18.43
CA ALA A 376 8.57 4.40 -17.19
C ALA A 376 10.00 3.81 -17.12
N CYS A 377 10.16 2.51 -17.41
CA CYS A 377 11.48 1.87 -17.45
C CYS A 377 12.38 2.46 -18.54
N THR A 378 11.82 2.73 -19.72
CA THR A 378 12.56 3.35 -20.84
C THR A 378 12.97 4.78 -20.50
N GLN A 379 12.11 5.53 -19.81
CA GLN A 379 12.41 6.87 -19.32
C GLN A 379 13.56 6.85 -18.31
N ILE A 380 13.60 5.85 -17.43
CA ILE A 380 14.73 5.62 -16.52
C ILE A 380 16.02 5.38 -17.29
N LEU A 381 16.02 4.48 -18.28
CA LEU A 381 17.19 4.22 -19.12
C LEU A 381 17.64 5.46 -19.92
N ALA A 382 16.68 6.26 -20.39
CA ALA A 382 16.97 7.48 -21.14
C ALA A 382 17.53 8.61 -20.27
N LEU A 383 17.16 8.67 -18.97
CA LEU A 383 17.53 9.73 -18.04
C LEU A 383 18.69 9.34 -17.10
N SER A 384 18.98 8.05 -16.92
CA SER A 384 20.21 7.59 -16.25
C SER A 384 21.47 8.03 -17.00
N VAL A 385 21.37 8.24 -18.32
CA VAL A 385 22.44 8.78 -19.17
C VAL A 385 22.61 10.30 -19.00
N SER A 386 21.63 11.00 -18.41
CA SER A 386 21.63 12.46 -18.26
C SER A 386 21.76 12.96 -16.81
N GLU A 387 22.02 12.07 -15.84
CA GLU A 387 22.14 12.37 -14.40
C GLU A 387 20.91 13.09 -13.79
N ARG A 388 19.77 13.08 -14.49
CA ARG A 388 18.53 13.69 -14.00
C ARG A 388 17.71 12.65 -13.25
N SER A 389 17.43 12.93 -11.98
CA SER A 389 16.53 12.11 -11.17
C SER A 389 15.10 12.17 -11.71
N VAL A 390 14.50 11.01 -11.93
CA VAL A 390 13.11 10.88 -12.38
C VAL A 390 12.32 10.24 -11.25
N PHE A 391 11.26 10.89 -10.82
CA PHE A 391 10.30 10.26 -9.92
C PHE A 391 9.34 9.43 -10.77
N VAL A 392 9.55 8.11 -10.81
CA VAL A 392 8.74 7.19 -11.59
C VAL A 392 7.90 6.35 -10.65
N SER A 393 6.63 6.72 -10.50
CA SER A 393 5.66 5.95 -9.71
C SER A 393 5.08 4.79 -10.54
N THR A 394 5.92 3.84 -10.96
CA THR A 394 5.50 2.64 -11.72
C THR A 394 4.34 1.90 -11.05
N MET A 395 4.40 1.78 -9.71
CA MET A 395 3.32 1.16 -8.92
C MET A 395 2.02 1.96 -8.95
N ALA A 396 2.05 3.29 -9.12
CA ALA A 396 0.82 4.06 -9.38
C ALA A 396 0.22 3.72 -10.76
N GLY A 397 1.07 3.43 -11.75
CA GLY A 397 0.66 2.85 -13.03
C GLY A 397 -0.03 1.50 -12.88
N VAL A 398 0.51 0.61 -12.04
CA VAL A 398 -0.13 -0.68 -11.72
C VAL A 398 -1.42 -0.48 -10.90
N LEU A 399 -1.49 0.51 -10.00
CA LEU A 399 -2.72 0.83 -9.26
C LEU A 399 -3.85 1.21 -10.21
N SER A 400 -3.52 1.93 -11.29
CA SER A 400 -4.48 2.31 -12.31
C SER A 400 -5.14 1.10 -12.99
N TYR A 401 -4.48 -0.07 -13.06
CA TYR A 401 -5.10 -1.31 -13.52
C TYR A 401 -6.36 -1.66 -12.72
N PHE A 402 -6.21 -1.75 -11.39
CA PHE A 402 -7.31 -2.14 -10.49
C PHE A 402 -8.48 -1.16 -10.54
N PHE A 403 -8.17 0.12 -10.72
CA PHE A 403 -9.17 1.16 -10.89
C PHE A 403 -9.87 1.08 -12.26
N LEU A 404 -9.11 1.02 -13.35
CA LEU A 404 -9.64 1.06 -14.72
C LEU A 404 -10.45 -0.19 -15.04
N VAL A 405 -9.98 -1.38 -14.63
CA VAL A 405 -10.73 -2.63 -14.86
C VAL A 405 -12.10 -2.53 -14.20
N GLU A 406 -12.18 -1.99 -13.00
CA GLU A 406 -13.45 -1.88 -12.29
C GLU A 406 -14.43 -0.89 -12.94
N ILE A 407 -13.92 0.21 -13.50
CA ILE A 407 -14.75 1.22 -14.17
C ILE A 407 -15.24 0.77 -15.55
N PHE A 408 -14.38 0.12 -16.34
CA PHE A 408 -14.68 -0.19 -17.74
C PHE A 408 -15.13 -1.64 -17.95
N HIS A 409 -14.66 -2.59 -17.13
CA HIS A 409 -14.93 -4.02 -17.28
C HIS A 409 -15.14 -4.70 -15.90
N PRO A 410 -16.15 -4.26 -15.12
CA PRO A 410 -16.44 -4.84 -13.81
C PRO A 410 -16.81 -6.31 -13.94
N GLU A 411 -16.13 -7.17 -13.19
CA GLU A 411 -16.40 -8.60 -13.13
C GLU A 411 -16.29 -9.10 -11.69
N LEU A 412 -17.13 -10.09 -11.37
CA LEU A 412 -17.06 -10.83 -10.12
C LEU A 412 -15.96 -11.90 -10.20
N ASP A 413 -15.27 -12.12 -9.09
CA ASP A 413 -14.31 -13.20 -8.98
C ASP A 413 -15.01 -14.57 -9.03
N GLU A 414 -14.34 -15.59 -9.57
CA GLU A 414 -14.93 -16.93 -9.78
C GLU A 414 -15.49 -17.54 -8.49
N THR A 415 -14.83 -17.29 -7.35
CA THR A 415 -15.29 -17.74 -6.04
C THR A 415 -16.59 -17.08 -5.59
N ASP A 416 -16.80 -15.80 -5.95
CA ASP A 416 -18.05 -15.10 -5.64
C ASP A 416 -19.18 -15.59 -6.56
N ARG A 417 -18.88 -15.89 -7.83
CA ARG A 417 -19.85 -16.43 -8.80
C ARG A 417 -20.34 -17.81 -8.39
N THR A 418 -19.42 -18.73 -8.11
CA THR A 418 -19.74 -20.10 -7.66
C THR A 418 -20.56 -20.11 -6.37
N GLN A 419 -20.24 -19.25 -5.40
CA GLN A 419 -21.04 -19.14 -4.17
C GLN A 419 -22.47 -18.63 -4.40
N LEU A 420 -22.68 -17.74 -5.38
CA LEU A 420 -24.00 -17.25 -5.75
C LEU A 420 -24.82 -18.34 -6.46
N ASP A 421 -24.17 -19.13 -7.33
CA ASP A 421 -24.82 -20.24 -8.04
C ASP A 421 -25.25 -21.35 -7.05
N GLU A 422 -24.42 -21.66 -6.06
CA GLU A 422 -24.70 -22.65 -5.00
C GLU A 422 -25.78 -22.20 -4.00
N THR A 423 -25.95 -20.89 -3.78
CA THR A 423 -26.89 -20.35 -2.77
C THR A 423 -28.28 -20.01 -3.33
N GLY A 424 -28.52 -20.20 -4.64
CA GLY A 424 -29.87 -20.16 -5.19
C GLY A 424 -30.05 -19.35 -6.47
N ILE A 425 -29.22 -19.58 -7.49
CA ILE A 425 -29.63 -19.39 -8.90
C ILE A 425 -29.76 -20.78 -9.55
N ALA A 426 -30.34 -21.74 -8.81
CA ALA A 426 -30.94 -22.93 -9.39
C ALA A 426 -32.38 -22.57 -9.76
N GLY A 427 -32.56 -21.83 -10.86
CA GLY A 427 -33.89 -21.36 -11.26
C GLY A 427 -33.94 -20.35 -12.41
N SER A 428 -33.07 -20.44 -13.40
CA SER A 428 -33.39 -19.90 -14.72
C SER A 428 -32.90 -20.89 -15.77
N ASP A 429 -33.82 -21.70 -16.27
CA ASP A 429 -33.67 -22.36 -17.57
C ASP A 429 -33.11 -21.35 -18.58
N GLU A 430 -32.16 -21.78 -19.39
CA GLU A 430 -31.48 -21.04 -20.46
C GLU A 430 -32.41 -20.53 -21.60
N THR A 431 -33.70 -20.33 -21.35
CA THR A 431 -34.68 -19.98 -22.38
C THR A 431 -35.52 -18.74 -22.12
N ASN A 432 -35.41 -18.07 -20.96
CA ASN A 432 -36.09 -16.78 -20.75
C ASN A 432 -35.20 -15.78 -19.98
N PRO A 433 -34.90 -14.60 -20.55
CA PRO A 433 -34.25 -13.53 -19.78
C PRO A 433 -35.20 -13.10 -18.63
N PRO A 434 -34.69 -12.87 -17.41
CA PRO A 434 -35.52 -12.40 -16.31
C PRO A 434 -36.08 -11.01 -16.64
N GLU A 435 -37.41 -10.91 -16.70
CA GLU A 435 -38.12 -9.64 -16.72
C GLU A 435 -37.71 -8.82 -15.49
N ILE A 436 -37.07 -7.68 -15.75
CA ILE A 436 -36.75 -6.68 -14.74
C ILE A 436 -38.09 -6.14 -14.23
N PRO A 437 -38.37 -6.14 -12.90
CA PRO A 437 -39.56 -5.48 -12.40
C PRO A 437 -39.48 -3.99 -12.72
N GLU A 438 -40.39 -3.51 -13.58
CA GLU A 438 -40.68 -2.09 -13.78
C GLU A 438 -41.26 -1.51 -12.48
N ALA A 439 -40.41 -1.18 -11.52
CA ALA A 439 -40.74 -0.29 -10.42
C ALA A 439 -39.45 0.08 -9.69
N ILE A 440 -38.78 1.16 -10.11
CA ILE A 440 -38.57 2.40 -9.35
C ILE A 440 -38.08 3.45 -10.37
N ILE A 441 -39.02 4.06 -11.10
CA ILE A 441 -38.83 5.41 -11.63
C ILE A 441 -39.47 6.33 -10.58
N LEU A 442 -38.64 6.99 -9.78
CA LEU A 442 -38.88 8.32 -9.19
C LEU A 442 -37.60 8.86 -8.55
#